data_AF-A0A1G1V218-F1
#
_entry.id   AF-A0A1G1V218-F1
#
_cell.length_a   1.000
_cell.length_b   1.000
_cell.length_c   1.000
_cell.angle_alpha   90.00
_cell.angle_beta   90.00
_cell.angle_gamma   90.00
#
_symmetry.space_group_name_H-M   'P 1'
#
loop_
_entity.id
_entity.type
_entity.pdbx_description
1 polymer ?
#
loop_
_entity_poly.entity_id
_entity_poly.type
_entity_poly.pdbx_seq_one_letter_code
_entity_poly.pdbx_strand_id
1 'polypeptide(L)' 'MELIQILEKLLALEVEFPERAILVKSLTFLANTTLSLEDCYHLAFCKTKGIVKIETFDEKLAKEFGRE' A
#
# COMPACT_ATOMS: atom_id res chain seq x y z
N MET A 1 9.76 -10.74 5.67
CA MET A 1 10.61 -10.64 4.46
C MET A 1 10.24 -11.66 3.39
N GLU A 2 10.08 -12.96 3.72
CA GLU A 2 9.71 -14.00 2.73
C GLU A 2 8.37 -13.72 2.02
N LEU A 3 7.33 -13.30 2.76
CA LEU A 3 6.03 -12.94 2.18
C LEU A 3 6.14 -11.85 1.09
N ILE A 4 6.92 -10.79 1.35
CA ILE A 4 7.09 -9.69 0.40
C ILE A 4 7.74 -10.22 -0.89
N GLN A 5 8.78 -11.05 -0.77
CA GLN A 5 9.45 -11.65 -1.92
C GLN A 5 8.52 -12.56 -2.74
N ILE A 6 7.60 -13.28 -2.09
CA ILE A 6 6.58 -14.09 -2.79
C ILE A 6 5.61 -13.17 -3.55
N LEU A 7 5.13 -12.10 -2.91
CA LEU A 7 4.22 -11.14 -3.53
C LEU A 7 4.89 -10.40 -4.70
N GLU A 8 6.16 -10.03 -4.57
CA GLU A 8 6.95 -9.44 -5.67
C GLU A 8 7.07 -10.39 -6.85
N LYS A 9 7.34 -11.68 -6.60
CA LYS A 9 7.39 -12.71 -7.65
C LYS A 9 6.03 -12.89 -8.33
N LEU A 10 4.93 -12.88 -7.57
CA LEU A 10 3.57 -12.96 -8.13
C LEU A 10 3.27 -11.74 -9.03
N LEU A 11 3.65 -10.54 -8.58
CA LEU A 11 3.52 -9.31 -9.36
C LEU A 11 4.53 -9.20 -10.51
N ALA A 12 5.48 -10.12 -10.64
CA ALA A 12 6.39 -10.20 -11.79
C ALA A 12 5.89 -11.16 -12.87
N LEU A 13 4.82 -11.92 -12.62
CA LEU A 13 4.23 -12.80 -13.62
C LEU A 13 3.60 -11.97 -14.76
N GLU A 14 3.67 -12.50 -15.98
CA GLU A 14 3.07 -11.95 -17.21
C GLU A 14 1.54 -12.13 -17.24
N VAL A 15 0.87 -11.78 -16.14
CA VAL A 15 -0.58 -11.74 -16.01
C VAL A 15 -0.99 -10.28 -15.89
N GLU A 16 -1.95 -9.81 -16.67
CA GLU A 16 -2.42 -8.43 -16.57
C GLU A 16 -3.11 -8.18 -15.21
N PHE A 17 -2.55 -7.26 -14.44
CA PHE A 17 -3.15 -6.71 -13.23
C PHE A 17 -3.34 -5.20 -13.45
N PRO A 18 -4.57 -4.71 -13.65
CA PRO A 18 -4.82 -3.28 -13.86
C PRO A 18 -4.22 -2.41 -12.75
N GLU A 19 -4.22 -2.92 -11.52
CA GLU A 19 -3.72 -2.24 -10.33
C GLU A 19 -2.24 -2.55 -10.02
N ARG A 20 -1.47 -3.17 -10.93
CA ARG A 20 -0.08 -3.60 -10.66
C ARG A 20 0.78 -2.49 -10.05
N ALA A 21 0.69 -1.29 -10.62
CA ALA A 21 1.47 -0.14 -10.15
C ALA A 21 1.15 0.23 -8.69
N ILE A 22 -0.12 0.14 -8.30
CA ILE A 22 -0.54 0.39 -6.91
C ILE A 22 -0.03 -0.73 -6.02
N LEU A 23 -0.20 -1.99 -6.41
CA LEU A 23 0.24 -3.15 -5.64
C LEU A 23 1.76 -3.15 -5.39
N VAL A 24 2.58 -2.85 -6.40
CA VAL A 24 4.03 -2.72 -6.25
C VAL A 24 4.38 -1.61 -5.24
N LYS A 25 3.69 -0.48 -5.31
CA LYS A 25 3.88 0.63 -4.36
C LYS A 25 3.44 0.24 -2.95
N SER A 26 2.37 -0.53 -2.81
CA SER A 26 1.92 -1.09 -1.52
C SER A 26 2.97 -2.00 -0.90
N LEU A 27 3.63 -2.86 -1.68
CA LEU A 27 4.71 -3.71 -1.17
C LEU A 27 5.91 -2.88 -0.67
N THR A 28 6.18 -1.75 -1.31
CA THR A 28 7.21 -0.80 -0.85
C THR A 28 6.85 -0.21 0.52
N PHE A 29 5.58 0.12 0.76
CA PHE A 29 5.13 0.58 2.09
C PHE A 29 5.13 -0.53 3.13
N LEU A 30 4.71 -1.74 2.76
CA LEU A 30 4.68 -2.89 3.64
C LEU A 30 6.09 -3.26 4.13
N ALA A 31 7.12 -3.06 3.31
CA ALA A 31 8.52 -3.29 3.70
C ALA A 31 9.03 -2.30 4.76
N ASN A 32 8.43 -1.10 4.85
CA ASN A 32 8.93 0.01 5.67
C ASN A 32 8.00 0.41 6.82
N THR A 33 6.85 -0.26 6.98
CA THR A 33 5.84 0.08 7.98
C THR A 33 5.34 -1.16 8.70
N THR A 34 4.69 -0.97 9.84
CA THR A 34 3.98 -2.06 10.55
C THR A 34 2.50 -2.14 10.15
N LEU A 35 2.12 -1.49 9.06
CA LEU A 35 0.76 -1.50 8.54
C LEU A 35 0.42 -2.86 7.91
N SER A 36 -0.87 -3.14 7.79
CA SER A 36 -1.32 -4.27 6.99
C SER A 36 -1.08 -4.01 5.50
N LEU A 37 -1.08 -5.06 4.68
CA LEU A 37 -1.00 -4.91 3.22
C LEU A 37 -2.20 -4.12 2.67
N GLU A 38 -3.37 -4.30 3.26
CA GLU A 38 -4.60 -3.56 2.91
C GLU A 38 -4.42 -2.05 3.17
N ASP A 39 -3.90 -1.68 4.34
CA ASP A 39 -3.59 -0.29 4.69
C ASP A 39 -2.53 0.31 3.76
N CYS A 40 -1.50 -0.47 3.42
CA CYS A 40 -0.48 -0.07 2.45
C CYS A 40 -1.08 0.17 1.06
N TYR A 41 -2.11 -0.60 0.67
CA TYR A 41 -2.86 -0.40 -0.55
C TYR A 41 -3.67 0.89 -0.52
N HIS A 42 -4.40 1.16 0.56
CA HIS A 42 -5.10 2.44 0.73
C HIS A 42 -4.11 3.62 0.66
N LEU A 43 -2.97 3.50 1.33
CA LEU A 43 -1.91 4.52 1.30
C LEU A 43 -1.40 4.75 -0.13
N ALA A 44 -1.10 3.69 -0.87
CA ALA A 44 -0.64 3.76 -2.25
C ALA A 44 -1.70 4.37 -3.18
N PHE A 45 -2.95 3.93 -3.06
CA PHE A 45 -4.07 4.43 -3.84
C PHE A 45 -4.34 5.91 -3.60
N CYS A 46 -4.43 6.35 -2.35
CA CYS A 46 -4.65 7.75 -2.02
C CYS A 46 -3.50 8.63 -2.53
N LYS A 47 -2.24 8.19 -2.39
CA LYS A 47 -1.07 8.91 -2.92
C LYS A 47 -1.07 9.01 -4.45
N THR A 48 -1.52 7.99 -5.19
CA THR A 48 -1.63 8.08 -6.66
C THR A 48 -2.76 9.00 -7.11
N LYS A 49 -3.78 9.22 -6.26
CA LYS A 49 -4.87 10.17 -6.49
C LYS A 49 -4.59 11.58 -5.95
N GLY A 50 -3.42 11.83 -5.36
CA GLY A 50 -3.08 13.13 -4.77
C GLY A 50 -3.90 13.48 -3.51
N ILE A 51 -4.49 12.47 -2.85
CA ILE A 51 -5.26 12.66 -1.63
C ILE A 51 -4.29 12.86 -0.46
N VAL A 52 -4.41 14.02 0.19
CA VAL A 52 -3.53 14.44 1.29
C VAL A 52 -4.11 14.11 2.68
N LYS A 53 -5.41 13.83 2.76
CA LYS A 53 -6.10 13.51 4.01
C LYS A 53 -7.13 12.41 3.77
N ILE A 54 -7.23 11.49 4.71
CA ILE A 54 -8.30 10.48 4.74
C ILE A 54 -9.10 10.63 6.02
N GLU A 55 -10.41 10.42 5.94
CA GLU A 55 -11.25 10.23 7.12
C GLU A 55 -11.42 8.71 7.30
N THR A 56 -10.77 8.17 8.32
CA THR A 56 -10.83 6.75 8.68
C THR A 56 -11.00 6.60 10.19
N PHE A 57 -11.63 5.51 10.61
CA PHE A 57 -11.67 5.09 12.01
C PHE A 57 -10.41 4.32 12.42
N ASP A 58 -9.57 3.92 11.45
CA ASP A 58 -8.29 3.27 11.73
C ASP A 58 -7.25 4.30 12.16
N GLU A 59 -6.86 4.27 13.43
CA GLU A 59 -5.90 5.20 14.00
C GLU A 59 -4.49 5.08 13.38
N LYS A 60 -4.07 3.88 12.96
CA LYS A 60 -2.74 3.66 12.39
C LYS A 60 -2.66 4.27 11.00
N LEU A 61 -3.69 4.02 10.19
CA LEU A 61 -3.77 4.61 8.86
C LEU A 61 -3.96 6.13 8.94
N ALA A 62 -4.75 6.64 9.89
CA ALA A 62 -4.91 8.07 10.11
C ALA A 62 -3.59 8.79 10.45
N LYS A 63 -2.68 8.14 11.21
CA LYS A 63 -1.35 8.69 11.53
C LYS A 63 -0.47 8.89 10.31
N GLU A 64 -0.49 7.94 9.36
CA GLU A 64 0.29 8.06 8.11
C GLU A 64 -0.18 9.20 7.20
N PHE A 65 -1.43 9.66 7.37
CA PHE A 65 -2.01 10.79 6.64
C PHE A 65 -2.03 12.10 7.44
N GLY A 66 -1.40 12.14 8.61
CA GLY A 66 -1.24 13.37 9.39
C GLY A 66 -2.57 13.90 9.96
N ARG A 67 -3.24 13.11 10.80
CA ARG A 67 -4.11 13.74 11.82
C ARG A 67 -3.21 14.58 12.73
N GLU A 68 -3.27 15.90 12.57
CA GLU A 68 -2.95 16.87 13.64
C GLU A 68 -3.85 16.65 14.85
#